data_AF-A0A6L9J1E1-F1
#
_entry.id   AF-A0A6L9J1E1-F1
#
_cell.length_a   1.000
_cell.length_b   1.000
_cell.length_c   1.000
_cell.angle_alpha   90.00
_cell.angle_beta   90.00
_cell.angle_gamma   90.00
#
_symmetry.space_group_name_H-M   'P 1'
#
loop_
_entity.id
_entity.type
_entity.pdbx_description
1 polymer ?
#
loop_
_entity_poly.entity_id
_entity_poly.type
_entity_poly.pdbx_seq_one_letter_code
_entity_poly.pdbx_strand_id
1 'polypeptide(L)' 'RVDAADPPDEDGWITLDMCFESLEVAASCVLGMGYGVEVLDPPDVRQRVVAELRKMATHYGDELAPA' A
#
# COMPACT_ATOMS: atom_id res chain seq x y z
N ARG A 1 -0.01 -16.18 -3.77
CA ARG A 1 -0.21 -16.61 -5.17
C ARG A 1 -0.93 -15.45 -5.85
N VAL A 2 -0.42 -15.01 -7.00
CA VAL A 2 -1.03 -13.93 -7.79
C VAL A 2 -1.89 -14.61 -8.84
N ASP A 3 -3.20 -14.34 -8.85
CA ASP A 3 -4.12 -14.87 -9.84
C ASP A 3 -4.33 -13.77 -10.89
N ALA A 4 -3.97 -14.08 -12.15
CA ALA A 4 -4.11 -13.27 -13.37
C ALA A 4 -3.88 -11.74 -13.25
N ALA A 5 -2.78 -11.27 -13.82
CA ALA A 5 -2.55 -9.84 -14.05
C ALA A 5 -3.19 -9.43 -15.39
N ASP A 6 -4.05 -8.41 -15.36
CA ASP A 6 -4.40 -7.69 -16.59
C ASP A 6 -3.13 -7.06 -17.20
N PRO A 7 -3.10 -6.82 -18.53
CA PRO A 7 -2.01 -6.05 -19.12
C PRO A 7 -1.90 -4.67 -18.45
N PRO A 8 -0.69 -4.09 -18.40
CA PRO A 8 -0.51 -2.77 -17.80
C PRO A 8 -1.43 -1.72 -18.44
N ASP A 9 -1.92 -0.79 -17.64
CA ASP A 9 -2.67 0.36 -18.12
C ASP A 9 -1.79 1.40 -18.83
N GLU A 10 -2.38 2.53 -19.24
CA GLU A 10 -1.69 3.61 -19.96
C GLU A 10 -0.53 4.22 -19.16
N ASP A 11 -0.60 4.15 -17.83
CA ASP A 11 0.42 4.64 -16.89
C ASP A 11 1.39 3.53 -16.46
N GLY A 12 1.23 2.32 -16.98
CA GLY A 12 2.09 1.17 -16.71
C GLY A 12 1.77 0.42 -15.41
N TRP A 13 0.62 0.65 -14.78
CA TRP A 13 0.19 -0.07 -13.58
C TRP A 13 -0.44 -1.40 -13.92
N ILE A 14 -0.27 -2.37 -13.02
CA ILE A 14 -0.88 -3.69 -13.12
C ILE A 14 -1.80 -3.89 -11.93
N THR A 15 -3.06 -4.23 -12.20
CA THR A 15 -4.01 -4.62 -11.15
C THR A 15 -3.83 -6.09 -10.81
N LEU A 16 -3.69 -6.40 -9.52
CA LEU A 16 -3.50 -7.75 -9.01
C LEU A 16 -4.51 -8.05 -7.91
N ASP A 17 -5.19 -9.19 -8.02
CA ASP A 17 -5.98 -9.74 -6.92
C ASP A 17 -5.08 -10.60 -6.03
N MET A 18 -5.01 -10.22 -4.75
CA MET A 18 -4.15 -10.88 -3.75
C MET A 18 -4.95 -11.34 -2.55
N CYS A 19 -4.87 -12.63 -2.24
CA CYS A 19 -5.47 -13.21 -1.05
C CYS A 19 -4.52 -13.13 0.15
N PHE A 20 -5.00 -12.58 1.25
CA PHE A 20 -4.28 -12.51 2.53
C PHE A 20 -5.09 -13.19 3.64
N GLU A 21 -4.37 -13.66 4.67
CA GLU A 21 -4.98 -14.27 5.86
C GLU A 21 -5.72 -13.26 6.75
N SER A 22 -5.39 -11.97 6.64
CA SER A 22 -6.05 -10.89 7.37
C SER A 22 -5.81 -9.53 6.72
N LEU A 23 -6.66 -8.55 7.06
CA LEU A 23 -6.50 -7.15 6.65
C LEU A 23 -5.21 -6.51 7.21
N GLU A 24 -4.72 -6.99 8.35
CA GLU A 24 -3.48 -6.50 8.98
C GLU A 24 -2.25 -6.93 8.21
N VAL A 25 -2.21 -8.20 7.79
CA VAL A 25 -1.13 -8.73 6.95
C VAL A 25 -1.14 -8.05 5.58
N ALA A 26 -2.32 -7.84 4.99
CA ALA A 26 -2.46 -7.08 3.75
C ALA A 26 -1.88 -5.66 3.89
N ALA A 27 -2.28 -4.91 4.93
CA ALA A 27 -1.78 -3.55 5.14
C ALA A 27 -0.26 -3.51 5.37
N SER A 28 0.29 -4.46 6.13
CA SER A 28 1.73 -4.57 6.37
C SER A 28 2.51 -4.86 5.08
N CYS A 29 1.96 -5.73 4.22
CA CYS A 29 2.55 -6.03 2.92
C CYS A 29 2.60 -4.80 2.02
N VAL A 30 1.49 -4.04 1.94
CA VAL A 30 1.40 -2.79 1.16
C VAL A 30 2.39 -1.73 1.68
N LEU A 31 2.46 -1.53 3.00
CA LEU A 31 3.41 -0.58 3.60
C LEU A 31 4.86 -0.93 3.28
N GLY A 32 5.20 -2.24 3.22
CA GLY A 32 6.53 -2.71 2.84
C GLY A 32 6.89 -2.46 1.37
N MET A 33 5.91 -2.32 0.49
CA MET A 33 6.11 -2.02 -0.94
C MET A 33 6.29 -0.51 -1.20
N GLY A 34 5.92 0.34 -0.26
CA GLY A 34 6.07 1.79 -0.37
C GLY A 34 5.12 2.42 -1.40
N TYR A 35 5.59 3.46 -2.10
CA TYR A 35 4.77 4.25 -3.03
C TYR A 35 4.42 3.54 -4.35
N GLY A 36 5.11 2.44 -4.68
CA GLY A 36 4.89 1.70 -5.93
C GLY A 36 3.63 0.81 -5.93
N VAL A 37 2.79 0.91 -4.90
CA VAL A 37 1.53 0.15 -4.80
C VAL A 37 0.43 1.05 -4.26
N GLU A 38 -0.80 0.82 -4.71
CA GLU A 38 -1.98 1.34 -4.05
C GLU A 38 -3.03 0.25 -3.83
N VAL A 39 -3.91 0.47 -2.85
CA VAL A 39 -4.95 -0.51 -2.48
C VAL A 39 -6.27 -0.09 -3.11
N LEU A 40 -6.75 -0.80 -4.11
CA LEU A 40 -8.04 -0.50 -4.74
C LEU A 40 -9.23 -0.98 -3.88
N ASP A 41 -9.16 -2.20 -3.37
CA ASP A 41 -10.16 -2.84 -2.50
C ASP A 41 -9.46 -3.88 -1.57
N PRO A 42 -9.98 -4.19 -0.37
CA PRO A 42 -11.10 -3.51 0.31
C PRO A 42 -10.69 -2.16 0.91
N PRO A 43 -11.63 -1.20 1.03
CA PRO A 43 -11.36 0.13 1.56
C PRO A 43 -10.80 0.10 2.98
N ASP A 44 -11.12 -0.92 3.76
CA ASP A 44 -10.60 -1.12 5.12
C ASP A 44 -9.08 -1.29 5.16
N VAL A 45 -8.49 -1.95 4.14
CA VAL A 45 -7.02 -2.07 4.03
C VAL A 45 -6.42 -0.70 3.71
N ARG A 46 -7.00 0.05 2.76
CA ARG A 46 -6.57 1.41 2.44
C ARG A 46 -6.61 2.32 3.68
N GLN A 47 -7.67 2.24 4.49
CA GLN A 47 -7.78 3.02 5.72
C GLN A 47 -6.69 2.68 6.74
N ARG A 48 -6.38 1.39 6.91
CA ARG A 48 -5.29 0.94 7.79
C ARG A 48 -3.93 1.46 7.32
N VAL A 49 -3.63 1.33 6.03
CA VAL A 49 -2.38 1.84 5.43
C VAL A 49 -2.25 3.35 5.67
N VAL A 50 -3.30 4.13 5.40
CA VAL A 50 -3.29 5.58 5.65
C VAL A 50 -3.08 5.91 7.13
N ALA A 51 -3.69 5.16 8.05
CA ALA A 51 -3.51 5.37 9.48
C ALA A 51 -2.05 5.12 9.92
N GLU A 52 -1.41 4.05 9.42
CA GLU A 52 -0.01 3.77 9.72
C GLU A 52 0.95 4.77 9.07
N LEU A 53 0.72 5.16 7.81
CA LEU A 53 1.51 6.20 7.15
C LEU A 53 1.47 7.53 7.91
N ARG A 54 0.31 7.91 8.48
CA ARG A 54 0.21 9.09 9.33
C ARG A 54 1.06 8.95 10.59
N LYS A 55 1.06 7.80 11.26
CA LYS A 55 1.93 7.56 12.43
C LYS A 55 3.40 7.63 12.04
N MET A 56 3.79 7.00 10.94
CA MET A 56 5.16 7.03 10.42
C MET A 56 5.59 8.46 10.09
N ALA A 57 4.74 9.25 9.43
CA ALA A 57 5.02 10.65 9.15
C ALA A 57 5.19 11.47 10.44
N THR A 58 4.38 11.22 11.47
CA THR A 58 4.56 11.86 12.78
C THR A 58 5.89 11.44 13.45
N HIS A 59 6.32 10.19 13.29
CA HIS A 59 7.53 9.68 13.96
C HIS A 59 8.83 10.01 13.24
N TYR A 60 8.81 10.05 11.90
CA TYR A 60 10.00 10.18 11.06
C TYR A 60 10.00 11.46 10.20
N GLY A 61 8.87 12.17 10.10
CA GLY A 61 8.72 13.33 9.22
C GLY A 61 9.42 14.61 9.70
N ASP A 62 9.73 14.71 10.99
CA ASP A 62 10.41 15.90 11.55
C ASP A 62 11.91 15.97 11.19
N GLU A 63 12.56 14.84 10.85
CA GLU A 63 13.97 14.82 10.39
C GLU A 63 14.15 15.16 8.90
N LEU A 64 13.06 15.26 8.13
CA LEU A 64 13.07 15.58 6.69
C LEU A 64 12.94 17.08 6.39
N ALA A 65 13.06 17.94 7.40
CA ALA A 65 13.22 19.37 7.18
C ALA A 65 14.56 19.65 6.46
N PRO A 66 14.57 20.39 5.34
CA PRO A 66 15.80 20.63 4.58
C PRO A 66 16.80 21.44 5.42
N ALA A 67 18.09 21.07 5.31
CA ALA A 67 19.21 21.96 5.59
C ALA A 67 19.29 23.07 4.52
#